data_AF-A0A3M1R1M3-F1
#
_entry.id   AF-A0A3M1R1M3-F1
#
_cell.length_a   1.000
_cell.length_b   1.000
_cell.length_c   1.000
_cell.angle_alpha   90.00
_cell.angle_beta   90.00
_cell.angle_gamma   90.00
#
_symmetry.space_group_name_H-M   'P 1'
#
loop_
_entity.id
_entity.type
_entity.pdbx_description
1 polymer ?
#
loop_
_entity_poly.entity_id
_entity_poly.type
_entity_poly.pdbx_seq_one_letter_code
_entity_poly.pdbx_strand_id
1 'polypeptide(L)'
;MNEGRVTQVIGPVVDIRFDVGHLPAIYNAIKIIKGNGAGDGEGEYIVTEVAQHLGEATVRTVSMHPTDGLVRGMKAIDTGGPISVPVGREVLGRVLNVIGEPVDKLGPIQAKERYPIHRPAPSLEEQGTTTEMFETGIKVIDLLEPYMKGGKTGLFGGAGVGKTVIIMELIRNIAQEHGGFSVFSGVGERTREGNDLWLEM
;
A
#
# COMPACT_ATOMS: atom_id res chain seq x y z
N MET A 1 23.21 5.78 6.16
CA MET A 1 22.23 4.67 6.21
C MET A 1 22.58 3.83 7.39
N ASN A 2 21.59 3.48 8.18
CA ASN A 2 21.77 2.66 9.37
C ASN A 2 21.63 1.18 8.98
N GLU A 3 22.58 0.36 9.41
CA GLU A 3 22.68 -1.04 9.02
C GLU A 3 22.38 -1.95 10.20
N GLY A 4 21.64 -3.02 9.94
CA GLY A 4 21.28 -4.03 10.91
C GLY A 4 21.52 -5.44 10.37
N ARG A 5 21.29 -6.43 11.23
CA ARG A 5 21.38 -7.85 10.89
C ARG A 5 20.13 -8.58 11.33
N VAL A 6 19.63 -9.46 10.46
CA VAL A 6 18.51 -10.33 10.79
C VAL A 6 18.91 -11.28 11.93
N THR A 7 18.17 -11.27 13.03
CA THR A 7 18.42 -12.16 14.18
C THR A 7 17.46 -13.33 14.22
N GLN A 8 16.21 -13.13 13.78
CA GLN A 8 15.17 -14.15 13.83
C GLN A 8 14.15 -13.97 12.69
N VAL A 9 13.61 -15.08 12.19
CA VAL A 9 12.55 -15.14 11.17
C VAL A 9 11.48 -16.12 11.68
N ILE A 10 10.24 -15.66 11.82
CA ILE A 10 9.08 -16.46 12.25
C ILE A 10 7.91 -16.16 11.33
N GLY A 11 7.73 -16.98 10.29
CA GLY A 11 6.76 -16.67 9.22
C GLY A 11 7.02 -15.27 8.66
N PRO A 12 6.00 -14.38 8.55
CA PRO A 12 6.19 -13.03 8.02
C PRO A 12 6.88 -12.06 8.99
N VAL A 13 7.14 -12.47 10.24
CA VAL A 13 7.75 -11.63 11.26
C VAL A 13 9.27 -11.81 11.24
N VAL A 14 10.00 -10.70 11.12
CA VAL A 14 11.47 -10.69 11.07
C VAL A 14 12.01 -9.74 12.13
N ASP A 15 12.82 -10.26 13.04
CA ASP A 15 13.52 -9.45 14.03
C ASP A 15 14.91 -9.08 13.50
N ILE A 16 15.25 -7.80 13.65
CA ILE A 16 16.47 -7.19 13.10
C ILE A 16 17.15 -6.42 14.21
N ARG A 17 18.44 -6.69 14.43
CA ARG A 17 19.26 -5.96 15.38
C ARG A 17 20.09 -4.90 14.67
N PHE A 18 20.03 -3.68 15.20
CA PHE A 18 20.81 -2.54 14.76
C PHE A 18 21.87 -2.17 15.81
N ASP A 19 22.74 -1.23 15.47
CA ASP A 19 23.70 -0.68 16.42
C ASP A 19 23.00 0.16 17.50
N VAL A 20 23.58 0.15 18.70
CA VAL A 20 23.05 0.90 19.85
C VAL A 20 22.99 2.40 19.49
N GLY A 21 21.85 3.03 19.80
CA GLY A 21 21.61 4.45 19.50
C GLY A 21 21.09 4.72 18.09
N HIS A 22 21.09 3.73 17.20
CA HIS A 22 20.60 3.84 15.84
C HIS A 22 19.41 2.89 15.65
N LEU A 23 18.36 3.05 16.44
CA LEU A 23 17.17 2.20 16.30
C LEU A 23 16.19 2.87 15.31
N PRO A 24 15.80 2.19 14.21
CA PRO A 24 14.82 2.76 13.28
C PRO A 24 13.48 3.04 13.97
N ALA A 25 12.79 4.09 13.55
CA ALA A 25 11.47 4.43 14.08
C ALA A 25 10.43 3.36 13.74
N ILE A 26 9.36 3.31 14.54
CA ILE A 26 8.16 2.53 14.16
C ILE A 26 7.66 3.06 12.81
N TYR A 27 7.22 2.14 11.96
CA TYR A 27 6.82 2.34 10.57
C TYR A 27 7.94 2.58 9.56
N ASN A 28 9.22 2.65 9.97
CA ASN A 28 10.30 2.71 8.98
C ASN A 28 10.35 1.42 8.13
N ALA A 29 10.62 1.59 6.85
CA ALA A 29 10.91 0.50 5.94
C ALA A 29 12.36 0.04 6.08
N ILE A 30 12.58 -1.26 6.13
CA ILE A 30 13.89 -1.89 6.18
C ILE A 30 14.05 -2.77 4.93
N LYS A 31 15.15 -2.59 4.21
CA LYS A 31 15.53 -3.42 3.06
C LYS A 31 16.46 -4.53 3.52
N ILE A 32 16.06 -5.79 3.39
CA ILE A 32 16.93 -6.94 3.64
C ILE A 32 17.50 -7.42 2.31
N ILE A 33 18.83 -7.44 2.19
CA ILE A 33 19.52 -7.83 0.96
C ILE A 33 19.59 -9.35 0.85
N LYS A 34 19.05 -9.90 -0.25
CA LYS A 34 19.17 -11.31 -0.64
C LYS A 34 20.41 -11.50 -1.52
N GLY A 35 21.19 -12.54 -1.26
CA GLY A 35 22.36 -12.93 -2.05
C GLY A 35 23.71 -12.63 -1.41
N ASN A 36 24.75 -13.37 -1.84
CA ASN A 36 26.12 -13.16 -1.42
C ASN A 36 26.65 -11.90 -2.12
N GLY A 37 26.94 -10.84 -1.37
CA GLY A 37 27.50 -9.59 -1.91
C GLY A 37 28.74 -9.85 -2.76
N ALA A 38 28.58 -9.75 -4.08
CA ALA A 38 29.65 -9.72 -5.07
C ALA A 38 29.05 -9.24 -6.41
N GLY A 39 28.87 -7.93 -6.55
CA GLY A 39 28.46 -7.29 -7.79
C GLY A 39 27.78 -5.95 -7.53
N ASP A 40 28.25 -4.90 -8.20
CA ASP A 40 27.75 -3.52 -8.15
C ASP A 40 26.38 -3.35 -8.83
N GLY A 41 25.47 -4.32 -8.61
CA GLY A 41 24.06 -4.25 -9.01
C GLY A 41 23.18 -4.16 -7.76
N GLU A 42 22.02 -3.50 -7.89
CA GLU A 42 20.97 -3.56 -6.87
C GLU A 42 20.60 -5.02 -6.63
N GLY A 43 21.20 -5.63 -5.59
CA GLY A 43 20.91 -7.00 -5.20
C GLY A 43 19.42 -7.15 -4.92
N GLU A 44 18.89 -8.35 -5.20
CA GLU A 44 17.50 -8.66 -4.87
C GLU A 44 17.29 -8.35 -3.38
N TYR A 45 16.22 -7.63 -3.04
CA TYR A 45 15.93 -7.26 -1.67
C TYR A 45 14.47 -7.53 -1.36
N ILE A 46 14.17 -7.67 -0.08
CA ILE A 46 12.79 -7.63 0.40
C ILE A 46 12.61 -6.42 1.31
N VAL A 47 11.38 -5.93 1.34
CA VAL A 47 10.98 -4.83 2.22
C VAL A 47 10.24 -5.40 3.42
N THR A 48 10.67 -4.99 4.61
CA THR A 48 9.94 -5.19 5.86
C THR A 48 9.64 -3.83 6.51
N GLU A 49 8.61 -3.75 7.34
CA GLU A 49 8.24 -2.52 8.07
C GLU A 49 8.37 -2.74 9.57
N VAL A 50 8.98 -1.78 10.29
CA VAL A 50 9.11 -1.83 11.75
C VAL A 50 7.74 -1.70 12.42
N ALA A 51 7.33 -2.73 13.16
CA ALA A 51 6.09 -2.74 13.91
C ALA A 51 6.29 -2.40 15.40
N GLN A 52 7.42 -2.81 16.00
CA GLN A 52 7.69 -2.59 17.42
C GLN A 52 9.18 -2.65 17.75
N HIS A 53 9.57 -2.08 18.89
CA HIS A 53 10.91 -2.19 19.47
C HIS A 53 10.90 -3.25 20.58
N LEU A 54 11.80 -4.23 20.51
CA LEU A 54 11.87 -5.34 21.47
C LEU A 54 12.85 -5.09 22.63
N GLY A 55 13.69 -4.04 22.53
CA GLY A 55 14.83 -3.84 23.41
C GLY A 55 16.13 -4.41 22.81
N GLU A 56 17.26 -4.25 23.53
CA GLU A 56 18.59 -4.74 23.08
C GLU A 56 18.95 -4.36 21.64
N ALA A 57 18.65 -3.11 21.26
CA ALA A 57 18.81 -2.58 19.90
C ALA A 57 18.16 -3.46 18.80
N THR A 58 17.06 -4.14 19.13
CA THR A 58 16.34 -5.04 18.23
C THR A 58 14.95 -4.49 17.92
N VAL A 59 14.60 -4.47 16.64
CA VAL A 59 13.26 -4.13 16.14
C VAL A 59 12.59 -5.37 15.58
N ARG A 60 11.28 -5.45 15.72
CA ARG A 60 10.46 -6.47 15.07
C ARG A 60 9.75 -5.85 13.89
N THR A 61 9.90 -6.51 12.76
CA THR A 61 9.37 -6.06 11.47
C THR A 61 8.39 -7.07 10.89
N VAL A 62 7.50 -6.59 10.03
CA VAL A 62 6.59 -7.41 9.23
C VAL A 62 7.02 -7.34 7.77
N SER A 63 7.20 -8.49 7.14
CA SER A 63 7.62 -8.58 5.74
C SER A 63 6.47 -8.29 4.77
N MET A 64 6.75 -7.47 3.75
CA MET A 64 5.85 -7.22 2.62
C MET A 64 6.00 -8.26 1.50
N HIS A 65 6.96 -9.18 1.65
CA HIS A 65 7.30 -10.23 0.70
C HIS A 65 7.28 -11.60 1.39
N PRO A 66 7.23 -12.70 0.62
CA PRO A 66 7.58 -14.02 1.14
C PRO A 66 8.96 -14.01 1.81
N THR A 67 9.03 -14.60 3.00
CA THR A 67 10.26 -14.68 3.81
C THR A 67 11.09 -15.93 3.51
N ASP A 68 10.70 -16.71 2.50
CA ASP A 68 11.44 -17.87 2.03
C ASP A 68 12.87 -17.48 1.62
N GLY A 69 13.84 -18.26 2.08
CA GLY A 69 15.26 -18.03 1.82
C GLY A 69 15.92 -16.97 2.69
N LEU A 70 15.20 -16.31 3.63
CA LEU A 70 15.85 -15.44 4.61
C LEU A 70 16.65 -16.24 5.63
N VAL A 71 17.88 -15.79 5.88
CA VAL A 71 18.81 -16.41 6.82
C VAL A 71 19.25 -15.39 7.85
N ARG A 72 19.49 -15.85 9.08
CA ARG A 72 20.06 -15.03 10.15
C ARG A 72 21.43 -14.49 9.73
N GLY A 73 21.72 -13.26 10.12
CA GLY A 73 22.94 -12.54 9.76
C GLY A 73 22.87 -11.80 8.43
N MET A 74 21.79 -11.94 7.65
CA MET A 74 21.57 -11.13 6.45
C MET A 74 21.57 -9.64 6.77
N LYS A 75 22.15 -8.85 5.86
CA LYS A 75 22.26 -7.40 5.97
C LYS A 75 20.88 -6.76 5.77
N ALA A 76 20.53 -5.89 6.70
CA ALA A 76 19.32 -5.09 6.68
C ALA A 76 19.69 -3.59 6.66
N ILE A 77 18.99 -2.79 5.87
CA ILE A 77 19.29 -1.37 5.68
C ILE A 77 18.02 -0.57 6.00
N ASP A 78 18.10 0.33 6.97
CA ASP A 78 17.04 1.28 7.27
C ASP A 78 16.97 2.34 6.16
N THR A 79 15.78 2.52 5.57
CA THR A 79 15.55 3.55 4.55
C THR A 79 15.43 4.94 5.15
N GLY A 80 15.28 5.04 6.48
CA GLY A 80 15.13 6.30 7.22
C GLY A 80 13.70 6.84 7.28
N GLY A 81 12.72 6.14 6.68
CA GLY A 81 11.32 6.54 6.73
C GLY A 81 10.37 5.42 6.31
N PRO A 82 9.05 5.68 6.31
CA PRO A 82 8.07 4.68 5.95
C PRO A 82 8.18 4.20 4.50
N ILE A 83 7.48 3.09 4.21
CA ILE A 83 7.25 2.68 2.83
C ILE A 83 6.65 3.86 2.08
N SER A 84 7.28 4.25 0.96
CA SER A 84 6.85 5.36 0.12
C SER A 84 6.44 4.84 -1.24
N VAL A 85 5.31 5.32 -1.74
CA VAL A 85 4.69 4.88 -3.00
C VAL A 85 4.63 6.04 -4.00
N PRO A 86 4.74 5.78 -5.31
CA PRO A 86 4.61 6.83 -6.32
C PRO A 86 3.19 7.43 -6.29
N VAL A 87 3.11 8.74 -6.51
CA VAL A 87 1.84 9.48 -6.62
C VAL A 87 1.88 10.41 -7.82
N GLY A 88 0.71 10.96 -8.20
CA GLY A 88 0.58 11.90 -9.31
C GLY A 88 -0.29 11.34 -10.45
N ARG A 89 -0.26 12.00 -11.60
CA ARG A 89 -0.99 11.52 -12.80
C ARG A 89 -0.28 10.35 -13.47
N GLU A 90 1.00 10.18 -13.18
CA GLU A 90 1.88 9.16 -13.74
C GLU A 90 1.53 7.74 -13.28
N VAL A 91 0.74 7.59 -12.20
CA VAL A 91 0.24 6.29 -11.71
C VAL A 91 -1.13 5.89 -12.28
N LEU A 92 -1.80 6.79 -13.02
CA LEU A 92 -3.13 6.49 -13.58
C LEU A 92 -3.04 5.33 -14.59
N GLY A 93 -3.96 4.38 -14.48
CA GLY A 93 -3.99 3.18 -15.32
C GLY A 93 -2.91 2.15 -14.98
N ARG A 94 -2.14 2.35 -13.91
CA ARG A 94 -1.09 1.42 -13.46
C ARG A 94 -1.61 0.51 -12.36
N VAL A 95 -1.06 -0.71 -12.28
CA VAL A 95 -1.31 -1.64 -11.18
C VAL A 95 -0.09 -1.68 -10.27
N LEU A 96 -0.28 -1.29 -9.01
CA LEU A 96 0.79 -1.16 -8.01
C LEU A 96 0.64 -2.20 -6.90
N ASN A 97 1.76 -2.75 -6.42
CA ASN A 97 1.79 -3.52 -5.18
C ASN A 97 1.86 -2.61 -3.93
N VAL A 98 1.84 -3.20 -2.74
CA VAL A 98 1.83 -2.48 -1.44
C VAL A 98 3.05 -1.57 -1.22
N ILE A 99 4.19 -1.88 -1.85
CA ILE A 99 5.40 -1.05 -1.77
C ILE A 99 5.53 -0.03 -2.91
N GLY A 100 4.51 0.06 -3.77
CA GLY A 100 4.44 1.04 -4.85
C GLY A 100 5.25 0.66 -6.09
N GLU A 101 5.55 -0.62 -6.29
CA GLU A 101 6.16 -1.13 -7.51
C GLU A 101 5.08 -1.54 -8.52
N PRO A 102 5.28 -1.27 -9.83
CA PRO A 102 4.34 -1.68 -10.85
C PRO A 102 4.38 -3.20 -11.07
N VAL A 103 3.22 -3.84 -11.11
CA VAL A 103 3.07 -5.28 -11.38
C VAL A 103 2.36 -5.58 -12.71
N ASP A 104 2.04 -4.53 -13.47
CA ASP A 104 1.33 -4.57 -14.76
C ASP A 104 2.22 -4.87 -15.98
N LYS A 105 3.54 -5.02 -15.79
CA LYS A 105 4.53 -5.25 -16.87
C LYS A 105 4.63 -4.11 -17.90
N LEU A 106 4.12 -2.91 -17.59
CA LEU A 106 4.20 -1.73 -18.46
C LEU A 106 5.48 -0.90 -18.25
N GLY A 107 6.51 -1.49 -17.64
CA GLY A 107 7.77 -0.81 -17.30
C GLY A 107 7.67 0.07 -16.04
N PRO A 108 8.74 0.81 -15.71
CA PRO A 108 8.78 1.64 -14.50
C PRO A 108 7.82 2.84 -14.57
N ILE A 109 7.36 3.30 -13.41
CA ILE A 109 6.57 4.53 -13.29
C ILE A 109 7.53 5.69 -13.04
N GLN A 110 7.55 6.65 -13.96
CA GLN A 110 8.35 7.88 -13.85
C GLN A 110 7.63 8.92 -12.97
N ALA A 111 7.40 8.58 -11.71
CA ALA A 111 6.73 9.47 -10.76
C ALA A 111 7.65 10.59 -10.29
N LYS A 112 7.12 11.82 -10.26
CA LYS A 112 7.84 13.01 -9.77
C LYS A 112 7.88 13.06 -8.25
N GLU A 113 6.86 12.50 -7.60
CA GLU A 113 6.67 12.53 -6.16
C GLU A 113 6.38 11.13 -5.62
N ARG A 114 6.77 10.91 -4.36
CA ARG A 114 6.43 9.71 -3.60
C ARG A 114 5.93 10.12 -2.23
N TYR A 115 4.82 9.53 -1.77
CA TYR A 115 4.27 9.79 -0.43
C TYR A 115 4.44 8.58 0.48
N PRO A 116 4.68 8.79 1.80
CA PRO A 116 4.68 7.70 2.77
C PRO A 116 3.25 7.17 2.96
N ILE A 117 3.11 5.86 3.14
CA ILE A 117 1.81 5.21 3.40
C ILE A 117 1.27 5.53 4.80
N HIS A 118 2.15 5.86 5.75
CA HIS A 118 1.80 6.28 7.10
C HIS A 118 1.80 7.81 7.19
N ARG A 119 0.63 8.39 7.43
CA ARG A 119 0.43 9.83 7.61
C ARG A 119 -0.62 10.08 8.69
N PRO A 120 -0.50 11.18 9.46
CA PRO A 120 -1.56 11.55 10.40
C PRO A 120 -2.86 11.83 9.64
N ALA A 121 -3.98 11.58 10.31
CA ALA A 121 -5.29 11.98 9.79
C ALA A 121 -5.39 13.53 9.72
N PRO A 122 -6.25 14.07 8.83
CA PRO A 122 -6.53 15.50 8.81
C PRO A 122 -6.99 16.01 10.17
N SER A 123 -6.54 17.20 10.54
CA SER A 123 -6.95 17.90 11.76
C SER A 123 -8.43 18.29 11.73
N LEU A 124 -9.00 18.66 12.88
CA LEU A 124 -10.40 19.10 12.95
C LEU A 124 -10.66 20.36 12.10
N GLU A 125 -9.67 21.26 12.00
CA GLU A 125 -9.77 22.51 11.24
C GLU A 125 -9.78 22.28 9.72
N GLU A 126 -9.17 21.18 9.25
CA GLU A 126 -9.14 20.79 7.83
C GLU A 126 -10.40 20.02 7.39
N GLN A 127 -11.27 19.63 8.34
CA GLN A 127 -12.48 18.88 8.02
C GLN A 127 -13.58 19.80 7.49
N GLY A 128 -14.08 19.50 6.30
CA GLY A 128 -15.22 20.21 5.72
C GLY A 128 -16.49 19.98 6.52
N THR A 129 -17.26 21.05 6.75
CA THR A 129 -18.55 21.00 7.47
C THR A 129 -19.75 20.89 6.53
N THR A 130 -19.52 20.96 5.22
CA THR A 130 -20.58 20.97 4.20
C THR A 130 -20.94 19.56 3.78
N THR A 131 -22.22 19.24 3.88
CA THR A 131 -22.79 17.98 3.40
C THR A 131 -23.38 18.20 2.01
N GLU A 132 -22.72 17.66 0.99
CA GLU A 132 -23.21 17.64 -0.39
C GLU A 132 -23.52 16.21 -0.82
N MET A 133 -24.64 16.02 -1.51
CA MET A 133 -24.95 14.74 -2.12
C MET A 133 -23.98 14.44 -3.27
N PHE A 134 -23.55 13.18 -3.34
CA PHE A 134 -22.79 12.62 -4.45
C PHE A 134 -23.76 11.82 -5.32
N GLU A 135 -24.14 12.40 -6.46
CA GLU A 135 -25.03 11.76 -7.43
C GLU A 135 -24.31 10.60 -8.13
N THR A 136 -24.80 9.38 -7.89
CA THR A 136 -24.17 8.15 -8.38
C THR A 136 -24.71 7.70 -9.75
N GLY A 137 -25.90 8.16 -10.14
CA GLY A 137 -26.63 7.69 -11.31
C GLY A 137 -27.37 6.36 -11.07
N ILE A 138 -27.31 5.81 -9.86
CA ILE A 138 -27.95 4.54 -9.49
C ILE A 138 -29.20 4.85 -8.69
N LYS A 139 -30.37 4.66 -9.31
CA LYS A 139 -31.68 5.04 -8.74
C LYS A 139 -31.89 4.61 -7.29
N VAL A 140 -31.53 3.37 -6.92
CA VAL A 140 -31.76 2.88 -5.56
C VAL A 140 -30.85 3.56 -4.54
N ILE A 141 -29.62 3.90 -4.93
CA ILE A 141 -28.67 4.64 -4.10
C ILE A 141 -29.13 6.08 -3.99
N ASP A 142 -29.33 6.77 -5.12
CA ASP A 142 -29.66 8.20 -5.13
C ASP A 142 -31.02 8.50 -4.46
N LEU A 143 -31.97 7.56 -4.47
CA LEU A 143 -33.29 7.75 -3.86
C LEU A 143 -33.36 7.33 -2.39
N LEU A 144 -32.83 6.14 -2.04
CA LEU A 144 -33.05 5.55 -0.72
C LEU A 144 -31.89 5.75 0.24
N GLU A 145 -30.64 5.73 -0.25
CA GLU A 145 -29.42 5.84 0.57
C GLU A 145 -28.38 6.70 -0.16
N PRO A 146 -28.61 8.02 -0.28
CA PRO A 146 -27.78 8.90 -1.08
C PRO A 146 -26.37 9.03 -0.48
N TYR A 147 -25.36 8.94 -1.33
CA TYR A 147 -23.97 9.08 -0.89
C TYR A 147 -23.61 10.55 -0.66
N MET A 148 -22.64 10.78 0.22
CA MET A 148 -22.12 12.13 0.51
C MET A 148 -20.75 12.33 -0.14
N LYS A 149 -20.52 13.49 -0.74
CA LYS A 149 -19.19 13.87 -1.22
C LYS A 149 -18.21 13.95 -0.05
N GLY A 150 -17.04 13.32 -0.19
CA GLY A 150 -16.06 13.21 0.89
C GLY A 150 -16.47 12.27 2.04
N GLY A 151 -17.63 11.61 1.92
CA GLY A 151 -18.13 10.64 2.89
C GLY A 151 -17.46 9.27 2.78
N LYS A 152 -17.82 8.37 3.70
CA LYS A 152 -17.44 6.95 3.68
C LYS A 152 -18.71 6.12 3.53
N THR A 153 -18.70 5.21 2.57
CA THR A 153 -19.83 4.32 2.31
C THR A 153 -19.39 2.87 2.41
N GLY A 154 -20.19 2.03 3.08
CA GLY A 154 -20.01 0.58 3.13
C GLY A 154 -20.96 -0.16 2.20
N LEU A 155 -20.43 -1.04 1.35
CA LEU A 155 -21.22 -1.98 0.54
C LEU A 155 -21.25 -3.34 1.24
N PHE A 156 -22.30 -3.59 2.03
CA PHE A 156 -22.46 -4.83 2.78
C PHE A 156 -23.18 -5.89 1.94
N GLY A 157 -22.61 -7.08 1.83
CA GLY A 157 -23.25 -8.19 1.13
C GLY A 157 -22.40 -9.45 1.02
N GLY A 158 -23.05 -10.57 0.74
CA GLY A 158 -22.40 -11.88 0.58
C GLY A 158 -21.58 -12.03 -0.70
N ALA A 159 -21.12 -13.25 -0.97
CA ALA A 159 -20.48 -13.59 -2.24
C ALA A 159 -21.51 -13.56 -3.38
N GLY A 160 -21.12 -13.04 -4.56
CA GLY A 160 -21.95 -13.08 -5.77
C GLY A 160 -23.13 -12.10 -5.81
N VAL A 161 -23.29 -11.21 -4.83
CA VAL A 161 -24.42 -10.25 -4.79
C VAL A 161 -24.22 -8.98 -5.65
N GLY A 162 -23.14 -8.93 -6.45
CA GLY A 162 -22.88 -7.80 -7.35
C GLY A 162 -22.14 -6.60 -6.75
N LYS A 163 -21.46 -6.74 -5.60
CA LYS A 163 -20.66 -5.64 -4.99
C LYS A 163 -19.65 -5.04 -5.96
N THR A 164 -18.85 -5.89 -6.61
CA THR A 164 -17.84 -5.47 -7.58
C THR A 164 -18.46 -4.76 -8.78
N VAL A 165 -19.63 -5.23 -9.25
CA VAL A 165 -20.37 -4.60 -10.36
C VAL A 165 -20.82 -3.19 -9.97
N ILE A 166 -21.32 -2.99 -8.75
CA ILE A 166 -21.68 -1.65 -8.25
C ILE A 166 -20.43 -0.76 -8.18
N ILE A 167 -19.30 -1.27 -7.71
CA ILE A 167 -18.04 -0.50 -7.65
C ILE A 167 -17.59 -0.08 -9.06
N MET A 168 -17.64 -0.99 -10.04
CA MET A 168 -17.28 -0.69 -11.43
C MET A 168 -18.19 0.37 -12.04
N GLU A 169 -19.50 0.28 -11.81
CA GLU A 169 -20.44 1.28 -12.29
C GLU A 169 -20.21 2.65 -11.63
N LEU A 170 -19.90 2.69 -10.33
CA LEU A 170 -19.53 3.94 -9.65
C LEU A 170 -18.25 4.54 -10.25
N ILE A 171 -17.22 3.73 -10.51
CA ILE A 171 -15.97 4.18 -11.15
C ILE A 171 -16.26 4.79 -12.53
N ARG A 172 -17.07 4.09 -13.33
CA ARG A 172 -17.49 4.55 -14.66
C ARG A 172 -18.23 5.88 -14.59
N ASN A 173 -19.19 6.03 -13.69
CA ASN A 173 -19.99 7.25 -13.55
C ASN A 173 -19.16 8.43 -13.02
N ILE A 174 -18.21 8.20 -12.10
CA ILE A 174 -17.25 9.23 -11.65
C ILE A 174 -16.41 9.74 -12.83
N ALA A 175 -15.90 8.82 -13.66
CA ALA A 175 -15.06 9.16 -14.79
C ALA A 175 -15.84 9.91 -15.90
N GLN A 176 -17.08 9.50 -16.18
CA GLN A 176 -17.90 10.08 -17.25
C GLN A 176 -18.55 11.41 -16.86
N GLU A 177 -19.11 11.54 -15.65
CA GLU A 177 -19.97 12.68 -15.28
C GLU A 177 -19.23 13.73 -14.43
N HIS A 178 -18.28 13.30 -13.59
CA HIS A 178 -17.64 14.19 -12.61
C HIS A 178 -16.18 14.55 -12.97
N GLY A 179 -15.62 13.95 -14.04
CA GLY A 179 -14.23 14.16 -14.45
C GLY A 179 -13.20 13.79 -13.37
N GLY A 180 -13.59 12.94 -12.42
CA GLY A 180 -12.78 12.54 -11.28
C GLY A 180 -11.85 11.37 -11.59
N PHE A 181 -10.87 11.15 -10.72
CA PHE A 181 -10.03 9.95 -10.74
C PHE A 181 -10.50 8.96 -9.67
N SER A 182 -10.46 7.68 -10.01
CA SER A 182 -10.78 6.59 -9.09
C SER A 182 -9.53 5.80 -8.75
N VAL A 183 -9.38 5.42 -7.48
CA VAL A 183 -8.33 4.52 -7.02
C VAL A 183 -9.00 3.28 -6.44
N PHE A 184 -8.71 2.12 -7.01
CA PHE A 184 -9.19 0.84 -6.49
C PHE A 184 -8.08 0.15 -5.67
N SER A 185 -8.41 -0.29 -4.45
CA SER A 185 -7.50 -1.04 -3.58
C SER A 185 -8.09 -2.42 -3.28
N GLY A 186 -7.55 -3.46 -3.92
CA GLY A 186 -7.97 -4.84 -3.70
C GLY A 186 -7.32 -5.44 -2.45
N VAL A 187 -7.94 -5.28 -1.28
CA VAL A 187 -7.40 -5.75 -0.01
C VAL A 187 -7.91 -7.17 0.30
N GLY A 188 -7.06 -8.17 0.14
CA GLY A 188 -7.41 -9.57 0.44
C GLY A 188 -8.44 -10.19 -0.53
N GLU A 189 -8.70 -9.51 -1.66
CA GLU A 189 -9.61 -9.98 -2.70
C GLU A 189 -8.96 -11.04 -3.60
N ARG A 190 -9.78 -11.73 -4.40
CA ARG A 190 -9.28 -12.73 -5.34
C ARG A 190 -8.52 -12.05 -6.48
N THR A 191 -7.34 -12.57 -6.83
CA THR A 191 -6.56 -12.10 -7.99
C THR A 191 -7.36 -12.14 -9.29
N ARG A 192 -8.24 -13.14 -9.45
CA ARG A 192 -9.16 -13.22 -10.61
C ARG A 192 -10.07 -11.99 -10.70
N GLU A 193 -10.67 -11.57 -9.59
CA GLU A 193 -11.59 -10.42 -9.57
C GLU A 193 -10.84 -9.11 -9.86
N GLY A 194 -9.60 -8.96 -9.37
CA GLY A 194 -8.74 -7.83 -9.72
C GLY A 194 -8.31 -7.82 -11.19
N ASN A 195 -8.04 -8.99 -11.77
CA ASN A 195 -7.72 -9.10 -13.19
C ASN A 195 -8.93 -8.79 -14.08
N ASP A 196 -10.11 -9.31 -13.73
CA ASP A 196 -11.34 -9.04 -14.46
C ASP A 196 -11.65 -7.53 -14.43
N LEU A 197 -11.55 -6.90 -13.25
CA LEU A 197 -11.67 -5.43 -13.11
C LEU A 197 -10.67 -4.68 -14.00
N TRP A 198 -9.40 -5.10 -14.03
CA TRP A 198 -8.37 -4.43 -14.82
C TRP A 198 -8.58 -4.55 -16.33
N LEU A 199 -9.21 -5.65 -16.79
CA LEU A 199 -9.53 -5.86 -18.20
C LEU A 199 -10.83 -5.17 -18.64
N GLU A 200 -11.76 -4.97 -17.71
CA GLU A 200 -13.03 -4.28 -17.95
C GLU A 200 -12.90 -2.74 -17.94
N MET A 201 -11.84 -2.21 -17.32
CA MET A 201 -11.51 -0.78 -17.26
C MET A 201 -10.60 -0.34 -18.43
#